data_AF-M7S5T1-F1
#
_entry.id   AF-M7S5T1-F1
#
_cell.length_a   1.000
_cell.length_b   1.000
_cell.length_c   1.000
_cell.angle_alpha   90.00
_cell.angle_beta   90.00
_cell.angle_gamma   90.00
#
_symmetry.space_group_name_H-M   'P 1'
#
loop_
_entity.id
_entity.type
_entity.pdbx_description
1 polymer ?
#
loop_
_entity_poly.entity_id
_entity_poly.type
_entity_poly.pdbx_seq_one_letter_code
_entity_poly.pdbx_strand_id
1 'polypeptide(L)'
;MKTIEWNEKQRKAFQDLLREFVASIDAKAQEGKQMGKKPKIPKYASCQNGLNKFLAPWGYACKISLGSWDLSHESSIAFCRQDILGEGFVNGEKPTPKKGFYLWLAYYWCNDAEKFYLCIGRSDEEDKELQKCPAYDKIVKPNGDEYKESYDDLEAYLENITNDFLRLVNEFNQIPTAYFKLEPSSASH
;
A
#
# COMPACT_ATOMS: atom_id res chain seq x y z
N MET A 1 -1.09 -8.10 18.93
CA MET A 1 -0.60 -6.70 19.13
C MET A 1 -1.70 -5.88 19.78
N LYS A 2 -1.39 -4.74 20.43
CA LYS A 2 -2.46 -3.80 20.84
C LYS A 2 -3.07 -3.16 19.58
N THR A 3 -4.37 -2.90 19.61
CA THR A 3 -5.08 -2.13 18.57
C THR A 3 -4.42 -0.76 18.41
N ILE A 4 -4.09 -0.41 17.18
CA ILE A 4 -3.60 0.91 16.80
C ILE A 4 -4.82 1.81 16.60
N GLU A 5 -4.83 2.92 17.32
CA GLU A 5 -5.81 3.98 17.22
C GLU A 5 -5.08 5.31 17.08
N TRP A 6 -5.60 6.18 16.22
CA TRP A 6 -5.05 7.52 16.03
C TRP A 6 -5.99 8.57 16.60
N ASN A 7 -5.42 9.53 17.32
CA ASN A 7 -6.12 10.74 17.68
C ASN A 7 -6.32 11.67 16.47
N GLU A 8 -7.11 12.72 16.64
CA GLU A 8 -7.44 13.68 15.57
C GLU A 8 -6.20 14.27 14.89
N LYS A 9 -5.14 14.58 15.65
CA LYS A 9 -3.91 15.16 15.08
C LYS A 9 -3.17 14.14 14.20
N GLN A 10 -3.11 12.89 14.63
CA GLN A 10 -2.48 11.81 13.88
C GLN A 10 -3.27 11.48 12.61
N ARG A 11 -4.60 11.40 12.72
CA ARG A 11 -5.50 11.26 11.57
C ARG A 11 -5.27 12.37 10.57
N LYS A 12 -5.32 13.62 11.00
CA LYS A 12 -5.08 14.78 10.14
C LYS A 12 -3.71 14.72 9.46
N ALA A 13 -2.65 14.35 10.19
CA ALA A 13 -1.31 14.24 9.61
C ALA A 13 -1.23 13.17 8.51
N PHE A 14 -1.84 12.00 8.71
CA PHE A 14 -1.93 10.97 7.68
C PHE A 14 -2.70 11.45 6.45
N GLN A 15 -3.86 12.05 6.69
CA GLN A 15 -4.75 12.59 5.67
C GLN A 15 -4.08 13.68 4.83
N ASP A 16 -3.32 14.58 5.45
CA ASP A 16 -2.56 15.61 4.74
C ASP A 16 -1.47 15.01 3.83
N LEU A 17 -0.87 13.88 4.23
CA LEU A 17 0.09 13.15 3.38
C LEU A 17 -0.60 12.45 2.20
N LEU A 18 -1.82 11.94 2.38
CA LEU A 18 -2.62 11.40 1.26
C LEU A 18 -2.99 12.50 0.27
N ARG A 19 -3.34 13.70 0.75
CA ARG A 19 -3.57 14.87 -0.11
C ARG A 19 -2.32 15.27 -0.88
N GLU A 20 -1.14 15.29 -0.24
CA GLU A 20 0.12 15.59 -0.92
C GLU A 20 0.38 14.59 -2.07
N PHE A 21 0.17 13.30 -1.80
CA PHE A 21 0.28 12.23 -2.81
C PHE A 21 -0.65 12.49 -4.00
N VAL A 22 -1.94 12.68 -3.77
CA VAL A 22 -2.94 12.87 -4.82
C VAL A 22 -2.71 14.17 -5.59
N ALA A 23 -2.45 15.28 -4.91
CA ALA A 23 -2.19 16.57 -5.54
C ALA A 23 -0.98 16.52 -6.48
N SER A 24 0.06 15.76 -6.13
CA SER A 24 1.24 15.60 -6.99
C SER A 24 0.93 14.87 -8.31
N ILE A 25 0.01 13.91 -8.27
CA ILE A 25 -0.45 13.11 -9.41
C ILE A 25 -1.37 13.96 -10.28
N ASP A 26 -2.36 14.62 -9.67
CA ASP A 26 -3.32 15.47 -10.37
C ASP A 26 -2.63 16.60 -11.11
N ALA A 27 -1.63 17.24 -10.48
CA ALA A 27 -0.83 18.28 -11.13
C ALA A 27 -0.17 17.77 -12.41
N LYS A 28 0.37 16.54 -12.41
CA LYS A 28 1.00 15.94 -13.59
C LYS A 28 -0.01 15.49 -14.63
N ALA A 29 -1.13 14.93 -14.20
CA ALA A 29 -2.24 14.58 -15.09
C ALA A 29 -2.75 15.81 -15.86
N GLN A 30 -2.97 16.93 -15.17
CA GLN A 30 -3.40 18.18 -15.79
C GLN A 30 -2.33 18.78 -16.71
N GLU A 31 -1.06 18.77 -16.30
CA GLU A 31 0.05 19.22 -17.15
C GLU A 31 0.10 18.43 -18.48
N GLY A 32 -0.04 17.10 -18.40
CA GLY A 32 -0.07 16.25 -19.60
C GLY A 32 -1.27 16.54 -20.50
N LYS A 33 -2.46 16.72 -19.92
CA LYS A 33 -3.68 17.09 -20.65
C LYS A 33 -3.53 18.41 -21.40
N GLN A 34 -2.98 19.44 -20.74
CA GLN A 34 -2.76 20.76 -21.34
C GLN A 34 -1.75 20.73 -22.49
N MET A 35 -0.71 19.91 -22.36
CA MET A 35 0.34 19.78 -23.39
C MET A 35 0.02 18.77 -24.50
N GLY A 36 -1.08 18.01 -24.38
CA GLY A 36 -1.39 16.89 -25.28
C GLY A 36 -0.35 15.77 -25.25
N LYS A 37 0.26 15.51 -24.07
CA LYS A 37 1.33 14.52 -23.88
C LYS A 37 1.02 13.61 -22.71
N LYS A 38 1.68 12.44 -22.67
CA LYS A 38 1.61 11.54 -21.52
C LYS A 38 2.15 12.26 -20.27
N PRO A 39 1.42 12.24 -19.13
CA PRO A 39 1.89 12.81 -17.88
C PRO A 39 3.20 12.17 -17.41
N LYS A 40 4.13 12.99 -16.94
CA LYS A 40 5.40 12.52 -16.35
C LYS A 40 5.22 12.20 -14.87
N ILE A 41 6.07 11.33 -14.35
CA ILE A 41 6.11 11.00 -12.92
C ILE A 41 6.49 12.25 -12.10
N PRO A 42 5.72 12.62 -11.05
CA PRO A 42 6.08 13.71 -10.15
C PRO A 42 7.27 13.34 -9.24
N LYS A 43 7.90 14.35 -8.63
CA LYS A 43 8.83 14.09 -7.53
C LYS A 43 8.01 13.67 -6.30
N TYR A 44 8.24 12.45 -5.81
CA TYR A 44 7.46 11.87 -4.70
C TYR A 44 8.30 11.58 -3.45
N ALA A 45 9.60 11.88 -3.48
CA ALA A 45 10.52 11.55 -2.39
C ALA A 45 10.15 12.24 -1.06
N SER A 46 9.71 13.50 -1.10
CA SER A 46 9.26 14.24 0.10
C SER A 46 8.05 13.57 0.74
N CYS A 47 6.97 13.39 -0.04
CA CYS A 47 5.76 12.68 0.40
C CYS A 47 6.06 11.30 0.97
N GLN A 48 6.88 10.48 0.29
CA GLN A 48 7.24 9.14 0.77
C GLN A 48 8.03 9.19 2.08
N ASN A 49 8.94 10.16 2.24
CA ASN A 49 9.70 10.33 3.48
C ASN A 49 8.80 10.80 4.63
N GLY A 50 7.83 11.68 4.34
CA GLY A 50 6.81 12.11 5.29
C GLY A 50 5.95 10.95 5.79
N LEU A 51 5.45 10.12 4.86
CA LEU A 51 4.72 8.89 5.18
C LEU A 51 5.56 7.93 6.02
N ASN A 52 6.79 7.61 5.59
CA ASN A 52 7.66 6.72 6.36
C ASN A 52 7.95 7.23 7.77
N LYS A 53 8.18 8.54 7.93
CA LYS A 53 8.41 9.16 9.25
C LYS A 53 7.17 9.05 10.13
N PHE A 54 5.98 9.28 9.56
CA PHE A 54 4.72 9.18 10.29
C PHE A 54 4.38 7.73 10.67
N LEU A 55 4.70 6.77 9.81
CA LEU A 55 4.35 5.35 9.96
C LEU A 55 5.32 4.56 10.85
N ALA A 56 6.58 4.99 10.95
CA ALA A 56 7.61 4.27 11.71
C ALA A 56 7.23 3.95 13.17
N PRO A 57 6.60 4.84 13.96
CA PRO A 57 6.16 4.51 15.33
C PRO A 57 5.14 3.37 15.41
N TRP A 58 4.47 3.06 14.30
CA TRP A 58 3.46 2.01 14.19
C TRP A 58 4.01 0.72 13.57
N GLY A 59 5.30 0.66 13.28
CA GLY A 59 5.96 -0.51 12.70
C GLY A 59 5.70 -0.69 11.20
N TYR A 60 5.42 0.38 10.46
CA TYR A 60 5.20 0.34 9.02
C TYR A 60 6.20 1.19 8.25
N ALA A 61 6.53 0.74 7.05
CA ALA A 61 7.25 1.49 6.03
C ALA A 61 6.46 1.45 4.72
N CYS A 62 6.57 2.50 3.90
CA CYS A 62 5.84 2.61 2.65
C CYS A 62 6.73 2.77 1.42
N LYS A 63 6.18 2.37 0.27
CA LYS A 63 6.73 2.61 -1.05
C LYS A 63 5.66 3.20 -1.97
N ILE A 64 5.95 4.37 -2.53
CA ILE A 64 5.12 4.97 -3.58
C ILE A 64 5.52 4.36 -4.94
N SER A 65 4.52 4.02 -5.74
CA SER A 65 4.65 3.46 -7.09
C SER A 65 3.83 4.29 -8.08
N LEU A 66 4.50 4.91 -9.05
CA LEU A 66 3.89 5.86 -10.01
C LEU A 66 4.12 5.47 -11.47
N GLY A 67 4.68 4.29 -11.74
CA GLY A 67 5.15 3.89 -13.07
C GLY A 67 6.68 4.01 -13.23
N SER A 68 7.17 3.72 -14.44
CA SER A 68 8.61 3.64 -14.76
C SER A 68 9.13 4.78 -15.62
N TRP A 69 8.30 5.32 -16.53
CA TRP A 69 8.69 6.36 -17.48
C TRP A 69 7.66 7.49 -17.48
N ASP A 70 6.42 7.11 -17.78
CA ASP A 70 5.24 7.96 -17.65
C ASP A 70 4.50 7.60 -16.36
N LEU A 71 3.64 8.52 -15.93
CA LEU A 71 2.74 8.32 -14.81
C LEU A 71 1.79 7.16 -15.12
N SER A 72 1.83 6.13 -14.27
CA SER A 72 0.90 5.01 -14.32
C SER A 72 -0.52 5.51 -14.04
N HIS A 73 -1.48 5.03 -14.84
CA HIS A 73 -2.91 5.22 -14.60
C HIS A 73 -3.33 4.77 -13.19
N GLU A 74 -2.65 3.76 -12.66
CA GLU A 74 -2.79 3.24 -11.31
C GLU A 74 -1.55 3.62 -10.51
N SER A 75 -1.61 4.78 -9.89
CA SER A 75 -0.58 5.24 -8.97
C SER A 75 -0.93 4.75 -7.57
N SER A 76 0.03 4.30 -6.77
CA SER A 76 -0.29 3.65 -5.51
C SER A 76 0.76 3.80 -4.41
N ILE A 77 0.35 3.44 -3.21
CA ILE A 77 1.20 3.35 -2.02
C ILE A 77 1.04 1.94 -1.44
N ALA A 78 2.16 1.23 -1.33
CA ALA A 78 2.24 -0.01 -0.56
C ALA A 78 2.75 0.31 0.85
N PHE A 79 2.04 -0.14 1.88
CA PHE A 79 2.44 -0.05 3.28
C PHE A 79 2.77 -1.44 3.81
N CYS A 80 4.05 -1.66 4.11
CA CYS A 80 4.58 -2.94 4.57
C CYS A 80 4.84 -2.87 6.08
N ARG A 81 4.47 -3.93 6.78
CA ARG A 81 4.91 -4.17 8.15
C ARG A 81 6.44 -4.31 8.19
N GLN A 82 7.11 -3.60 9.08
CA GLN A 82 8.58 -3.61 9.17
C GLN A 82 9.13 -4.91 9.76
N ASP A 83 8.37 -5.57 10.63
CA ASP A 83 8.80 -6.81 11.30
C ASP A 83 8.80 -8.05 10.40
N ILE A 84 8.26 -7.92 9.18
CA ILE A 84 8.26 -8.96 8.15
C ILE A 84 9.15 -8.60 6.95
N LEU A 85 9.89 -7.48 7.01
CA LEU A 85 10.86 -7.12 5.98
C LEU A 85 12.22 -7.72 6.33
N GLY A 86 12.86 -8.41 5.38
CA GLY A 86 14.22 -8.91 5.54
C GLY A 86 14.42 -10.34 5.09
N GLU A 87 15.65 -10.82 5.26
CA GLU A 87 16.01 -12.20 4.96
C GLU A 87 15.18 -13.20 5.78
N GLY A 88 14.75 -14.29 5.15
CA GLY A 88 13.92 -15.32 5.79
C GLY A 88 12.42 -15.01 5.82
N PHE A 89 11.98 -13.87 5.29
CA PHE A 89 10.57 -13.53 5.12
C PHE A 89 10.14 -13.49 3.65
N VAL A 90 8.84 -13.68 3.42
CA VAL A 90 8.23 -13.64 2.09
C VAL A 90 8.31 -12.24 1.46
N ASN A 91 8.22 -11.20 2.30
CA ASN A 91 8.49 -9.84 1.87
C ASN A 91 10.02 -9.62 1.76
N GLY A 92 10.45 -8.89 0.74
CA GLY A 92 11.86 -8.55 0.58
C GLY A 92 12.38 -7.58 1.65
N GLU A 93 13.66 -7.24 1.58
CA GLU A 93 14.32 -6.34 2.54
C GLU A 93 13.74 -4.92 2.58
N LYS A 94 13.11 -4.47 1.49
CA LYS A 94 12.60 -3.12 1.32
C LYS A 94 11.12 -3.16 0.98
N PRO A 95 10.33 -2.16 1.43
CA PRO A 95 8.93 -2.07 1.06
C PRO A 95 8.80 -1.97 -0.47
N THR A 96 7.94 -2.80 -1.03
CA THR A 96 7.68 -2.86 -2.47
C THR A 96 6.30 -3.47 -2.73
N PRO A 97 5.54 -2.96 -3.70
CA PRO A 97 4.32 -3.65 -4.15
C PRO A 97 4.63 -4.93 -4.94
N LYS A 98 5.89 -5.17 -5.33
CA LYS A 98 6.25 -6.28 -6.21
C LYS A 98 6.57 -7.60 -5.48
N LYS A 99 6.64 -7.61 -4.15
CA LYS A 99 6.97 -8.83 -3.39
C LYS A 99 6.33 -8.83 -2.01
N GLY A 100 5.64 -9.91 -1.66
CA GLY A 100 5.08 -10.15 -0.34
C GLY A 100 3.68 -9.56 -0.13
N PHE A 101 3.28 -9.43 1.14
CA PHE A 101 1.98 -8.88 1.55
C PHE A 101 2.10 -7.44 2.02
N TYR A 102 1.10 -6.62 1.75
CA TYR A 102 1.12 -5.20 2.11
C TYR A 102 -0.30 -4.63 2.15
N LEU A 103 -0.51 -3.57 2.92
CA LEU A 103 -1.68 -2.72 2.67
C LEU A 103 -1.45 -1.92 1.41
N TRP A 104 -2.47 -1.74 0.60
CA TRP A 104 -2.35 -1.09 -0.70
C TRP A 104 -3.42 -0.03 -0.86
N LEU A 105 -3.00 1.22 -1.09
CA LEU A 105 -3.87 2.32 -1.48
C LEU A 105 -3.56 2.67 -2.94
N ALA A 106 -4.50 2.40 -3.84
CA ALA A 106 -4.40 2.75 -5.25
C ALA A 106 -5.19 4.03 -5.55
N TYR A 107 -4.70 4.79 -6.53
CA TYR A 107 -5.34 5.97 -7.10
C TYR A 107 -5.35 5.88 -8.64
N TYR A 108 -6.55 5.65 -9.20
CA TYR A 108 -6.87 5.61 -10.62
C TYR A 108 -7.28 7.00 -11.12
N TRP A 109 -6.30 7.88 -11.28
CA TRP A 109 -6.51 9.30 -11.58
C TRP A 109 -7.14 9.60 -12.96
N CYS A 110 -7.11 8.63 -13.88
CA CYS A 110 -7.66 8.78 -15.23
C CYS A 110 -9.03 8.11 -15.42
N ASN A 111 -9.61 7.53 -14.36
CA ASN A 111 -10.87 6.80 -14.43
C ASN A 111 -12.02 7.65 -13.86
N ASP A 112 -13.21 7.55 -14.46
CA ASP A 112 -14.34 8.44 -14.16
C ASP A 112 -15.25 7.94 -13.02
N ALA A 113 -15.22 6.65 -12.66
CA ALA A 113 -16.19 6.04 -11.74
C ALA A 113 -15.65 5.75 -10.32
N GLU A 114 -14.49 5.09 -10.19
CA GLU A 114 -13.89 4.73 -8.90
C GLU A 114 -12.39 5.01 -8.96
N LYS A 115 -11.93 5.84 -8.02
CA LYS A 115 -10.59 6.42 -8.06
C LYS A 115 -9.69 5.80 -7.02
N PHE A 116 -10.18 5.51 -5.83
CA PHE A 116 -9.35 5.00 -4.74
C PHE A 116 -9.77 3.60 -4.37
N TYR A 117 -8.76 2.75 -4.12
CA TYR A 117 -8.98 1.41 -3.61
C TYR A 117 -8.04 1.14 -2.45
N LEU A 118 -8.56 0.51 -1.41
CA LEU A 118 -7.82 0.18 -0.21
C LEU A 118 -8.03 -1.28 0.16
N CYS A 119 -6.95 -2.04 0.27
CA CYS A 119 -6.99 -3.45 0.64
C CYS A 119 -5.75 -3.92 1.40
N ILE A 120 -5.81 -5.14 1.97
CA ILE A 120 -4.61 -5.94 2.25
C ILE A 120 -4.31 -6.70 0.96
N GLY A 121 -3.35 -6.20 0.19
CA GLY A 121 -2.92 -6.76 -1.08
C GLY A 121 -1.71 -7.68 -0.95
N ARG A 122 -1.26 -8.14 -2.12
CA ARG A 122 -0.15 -9.07 -2.28
C ARG A 122 0.57 -8.83 -3.61
N SER A 123 1.79 -9.30 -3.73
CA SER A 123 2.46 -9.39 -5.03
C SER A 123 1.74 -10.35 -5.97
N ASP A 124 2.06 -10.23 -7.26
CA ASP A 124 1.45 -10.98 -8.36
C ASP A 124 1.38 -12.50 -8.09
N GLU A 125 0.38 -13.15 -8.67
CA GLU A 125 0.08 -14.56 -8.48
C GLU A 125 1.22 -15.49 -8.90
N GLU A 126 2.12 -15.03 -9.79
CA GLU A 126 3.29 -15.81 -10.20
C GLU A 126 4.34 -16.00 -9.09
N ASP A 127 4.22 -15.29 -7.97
CA ASP A 127 5.06 -15.47 -6.79
C ASP A 127 4.71 -16.78 -6.06
N LYS A 128 5.27 -17.89 -6.53
CA LYS A 128 5.09 -19.22 -5.94
C LYS A 128 5.60 -19.33 -4.50
N GLU A 129 6.51 -18.46 -4.07
CA GLU A 129 6.98 -18.42 -2.68
C GLU A 129 5.88 -17.81 -1.79
N LEU A 130 5.24 -16.74 -2.27
CA LEU A 130 4.09 -16.12 -1.61
C LEU A 130 2.93 -17.10 -1.41
N GLN A 131 2.58 -17.89 -2.43
CA GLN A 131 1.47 -18.85 -2.32
C GLN A 131 1.69 -19.95 -1.28
N LYS A 132 2.96 -20.31 -1.01
CA LYS A 132 3.31 -21.31 0.02
C LYS A 132 3.40 -20.71 1.42
N CYS A 133 3.37 -19.39 1.53
CA CYS A 133 3.50 -18.70 2.79
C CYS A 133 2.28 -19.01 3.68
N PRO A 134 2.47 -19.41 4.96
CA PRO A 134 1.35 -19.68 5.86
C PRO A 134 0.39 -18.49 6.04
N ALA A 135 0.85 -17.26 5.82
CA ALA A 135 0.02 -16.06 5.84
C ALA A 135 -0.96 -15.97 4.65
N TYR A 136 -0.71 -16.68 3.55
CA TYR A 136 -1.51 -16.60 2.33
C TYR A 136 -2.98 -16.91 2.59
N ASP A 137 -3.31 -18.07 3.17
CA ASP A 137 -4.69 -18.48 3.47
C ASP A 137 -5.35 -17.63 4.58
N LYS A 138 -4.57 -16.81 5.29
CA LYS A 138 -5.09 -15.86 6.29
C LYS A 138 -5.50 -14.53 5.66
N ILE A 139 -4.87 -14.17 4.54
CA ILE A 139 -5.07 -12.88 3.85
C ILE A 139 -5.99 -13.06 2.64
N VAL A 140 -5.71 -14.07 1.81
CA VAL A 140 -6.49 -14.40 0.62
C VAL A 140 -7.62 -15.32 1.03
N LYS A 141 -8.87 -14.85 0.88
CA LYS A 141 -10.04 -15.68 1.16
C LYS A 141 -10.27 -16.70 0.04
N PRO A 142 -10.85 -17.89 0.31
CA PRO A 142 -11.03 -18.97 -0.67
C PRO A 142 -11.88 -18.61 -1.90
N ASN A 143 -12.73 -17.59 -1.76
CA ASN A 143 -13.59 -17.04 -2.80
C ASN A 143 -12.89 -15.98 -3.67
N GLY A 144 -11.63 -15.64 -3.41
CA GLY A 144 -10.90 -14.60 -4.15
C GLY A 144 -11.33 -13.16 -3.82
N ASP A 145 -12.28 -12.99 -2.91
CA ASP A 145 -12.67 -11.67 -2.39
C ASP A 145 -11.56 -11.14 -1.47
N GLU A 146 -10.57 -10.50 -2.06
CA GLU A 146 -9.64 -9.64 -1.34
C GLU A 146 -10.46 -8.51 -0.70
N TYR A 147 -10.24 -8.27 0.60
CA TYR A 147 -10.91 -7.20 1.32
C TYR A 147 -10.61 -5.87 0.63
N LYS A 148 -11.58 -5.27 -0.06
CA LYS A 148 -11.38 -4.11 -0.93
C LYS A 148 -12.46 -3.06 -0.69
N GLU A 149 -12.04 -1.92 -0.17
CA GLU A 149 -12.87 -0.72 -0.11
C GLU A 149 -12.62 0.13 -1.35
N SER A 150 -13.66 0.71 -1.93
CA SER A 150 -13.54 1.65 -3.05
C SER A 150 -14.19 2.99 -2.75
N TYR A 151 -13.58 4.05 -3.28
CA TYR A 151 -14.01 5.42 -3.09
C TYR A 151 -13.84 6.20 -4.40
N ASP A 152 -14.82 7.03 -4.74
CA ASP A 152 -14.81 7.88 -5.93
C ASP A 152 -14.13 9.24 -5.70
N ASP A 153 -14.07 9.70 -4.44
CA ASP A 153 -13.47 10.97 -4.04
C ASP A 153 -12.63 10.87 -2.76
N LEU A 154 -11.45 11.50 -2.76
CA LEU A 154 -10.57 11.47 -1.59
C LEU A 154 -11.12 12.29 -0.43
N GLU A 155 -11.58 13.52 -0.68
CA GLU A 155 -11.93 14.48 0.38
C GLU A 155 -13.24 14.12 1.05
N ALA A 156 -14.24 13.70 0.27
CA ALA A 156 -15.54 13.28 0.77
C ALA A 156 -15.45 12.06 1.69
N TYR A 157 -14.50 11.16 1.42
CA TYR A 157 -14.35 9.89 2.14
C TYR A 157 -13.07 9.80 2.96
N LEU A 158 -12.39 10.90 3.21
CA LEU A 158 -11.06 10.88 3.82
C LEU A 158 -11.06 10.24 5.22
N GLU A 159 -12.12 10.50 5.99
CA GLU A 159 -12.30 9.91 7.31
C GLU A 159 -12.61 8.40 7.22
N ASN A 160 -13.45 7.99 6.26
CA ASN A 160 -13.73 6.59 5.98
C ASN A 160 -12.48 5.82 5.54
N ILE A 161 -11.71 6.37 4.59
CA ILE A 161 -10.42 5.82 4.15
C ILE A 161 -9.47 5.66 5.34
N THR A 162 -9.41 6.65 6.23
CA THR A 162 -8.56 6.58 7.43
C THR A 162 -9.05 5.50 8.41
N ASN A 163 -10.37 5.38 8.60
CA ASN A 163 -10.98 4.34 9.43
C ASN A 163 -10.69 2.94 8.90
N ASP A 164 -10.88 2.72 7.61
CA ASP A 164 -10.63 1.43 6.98
C ASP A 164 -9.14 1.11 6.93
N PHE A 165 -8.28 2.10 6.72
CA PHE A 165 -6.83 1.90 6.82
C PHE A 165 -6.44 1.39 8.20
N LEU A 166 -6.94 2.03 9.27
CA LEU A 166 -6.67 1.61 10.65
C LEU A 166 -7.26 0.23 10.96
N ARG A 167 -8.47 -0.06 10.47
CA ARG A 167 -9.08 -1.38 10.62
C ARG A 167 -8.23 -2.46 9.95
N LEU A 168 -7.80 -2.23 8.71
CA LEU A 168 -6.95 -3.17 7.97
C LEU A 168 -5.55 -3.33 8.59
N VAL A 169 -4.95 -2.25 9.10
CA VAL A 169 -3.72 -2.31 9.91
C VAL A 169 -3.93 -3.24 11.10
N ASN A 170 -5.03 -3.08 11.82
CA ASN A 170 -5.33 -3.87 13.00
C ASN A 170 -5.59 -5.35 12.67
N GLU A 171 -6.31 -5.64 11.58
CA GLU A 171 -6.52 -6.99 11.07
C GLU A 171 -5.19 -7.64 10.64
N PHE A 172 -4.39 -6.93 9.84
CA PHE A 172 -3.10 -7.41 9.33
C PHE A 172 -2.10 -7.68 10.46
N ASN A 173 -2.14 -6.88 11.54
CA ASN A 173 -1.31 -7.05 12.73
C ASN A 173 -1.74 -8.21 13.64
N GLN A 174 -2.90 -8.83 13.44
CA GLN A 174 -3.26 -10.05 14.16
C GLN A 174 -2.53 -11.28 13.62
N ILE A 175 -2.06 -11.24 12.37
CA ILE A 175 -1.33 -12.35 11.79
C ILE A 175 0.08 -12.38 12.41
N PRO A 176 0.46 -13.48 13.10
CA PRO A 176 1.76 -13.55 13.74
C PRO A 176 2.90 -13.50 12.72
N THR A 177 3.99 -12.80 13.06
CA THR A 177 5.19 -12.64 12.22
C THR A 177 5.73 -13.97 11.70
N ALA A 178 5.61 -15.07 12.47
CA ALA A 178 6.03 -16.41 12.07
C ALA A 178 5.33 -16.93 10.81
N TYR A 179 4.12 -16.48 10.52
CA TYR A 179 3.37 -16.90 9.34
C TYR A 179 3.93 -16.31 8.04
N PHE A 180 4.76 -15.27 8.13
CA PHE A 180 5.37 -14.59 6.98
C PHE A 180 6.75 -15.13 6.63
N LYS A 181 7.27 -16.06 7.42
CA LYS A 181 8.58 -16.67 7.15
C LYS A 181 8.51 -17.55 5.92
N LEU A 182 9.58 -17.55 5.14
CA LEU A 182 9.78 -18.56 4.12
C LEU A 182 10.02 -19.90 4.80
N GLU A 183 9.44 -20.96 4.26
CA GLU A 183 9.85 -22.32 4.61
C GLU A 183 11.37 -22.44 4.38
N PRO A 184 12.11 -23.13 5.27
CA PRO A 184 13.52 -23.37 5.05
C PRO A 184 13.66 -24.03 3.67
N SER A 185 14.44 -23.41 2.79
CA SER A 185 14.78 -24.00 1.50
C SER A 185 15.31 -25.41 1.78
N SER A 186 14.59 -26.43 1.34
CA SER A 186 15.03 -27.82 1.37
C SER A 186 16.11 -28.04 0.31
N ALA A 187 17.10 -27.15 0.26
CA ALA A 187 18.39 -27.39 -0.34
C ALA A 187 19.25 -28.13 0.70
N SER A 188 18.87 -29.37 0.99
CA SER A 188 19.78 -30.35 1.57
C SER A 188 20.50 -31.06 0.43
N HIS A 189 21.81 -30.80 0.35
CA HIS A 189 22.88 -31.58 -0.29
C HIS A 189 22.92 -31.72 -1.82
#